data_AF-A0A4P5Y098-F1
#
_entry.id   AF-A0A4P5Y098-F1
#
_cell.length_a   1.000
_cell.length_b   1.000
_cell.length_c   1.000
_cell.angle_alpha   90.00
_cell.angle_beta   90.00
_cell.angle_gamma   90.00
#
_symmetry.space_group_name_H-M   'P 1'
#
loop_
_entity.id
_entity.type
_entity.pdbx_description
1 polymer ?
#
loop_
_entity_poly.entity_id
_entity_poly.type
_entity_poly.pdbx_seq_one_letter_code
_entity_poly.pdbx_strand_id
1 'polypeptide(L)'
;MLALATATQAATVIDYQLQRWNTGAGADQRLYALIIVDEPWTWREARDTATLISAQLATTSSNDSLAFCIELSRTPDAFQCAGPWIGGYRFAGQPWRWTSGVEFVPFAWSPGRPIQSSFLDAAICLGGVDEPDGTWIDALLGPDVGAVSRSAIMVWNKPLDCNTNNIPDPLEILMNPLLDGNGDGRIDICPPPPPINPDLNGDGFVNGADLTILLINYNGFGPAGDINHDGVVDGLDLTYLLSSWGTTGGDP
;
A
#
# COMPACT_ATOMS: atom_id res chain seq x y z
N MET A 1 16.77 -37.10 -3.23
CA MET A 1 15.97 -36.49 -2.14
C MET A 1 16.12 -34.98 -2.29
N LEU A 2 15.34 -34.37 -3.18
CA LEU A 2 15.32 -32.91 -3.31
C LEU A 2 14.43 -32.37 -2.18
N ALA A 3 14.99 -31.53 -1.32
CA ALA A 3 14.21 -30.75 -0.38
C ALA A 3 13.37 -29.76 -1.20
N LEU A 4 12.04 -29.94 -1.18
CA LEU A 4 11.10 -28.88 -1.49
C LEU A 4 11.38 -27.77 -0.47
N ALA A 5 11.94 -26.66 -0.93
CA ALA A 5 11.90 -25.43 -0.16
C ALA A 5 10.41 -25.10 0.03
N THR A 6 9.92 -25.29 1.25
CA THR A 6 8.62 -24.76 1.67
C THR A 6 8.71 -23.25 1.48
N ALA A 7 8.00 -22.72 0.48
CA ALA A 7 7.69 -21.30 0.45
C ALA A 7 7.02 -20.99 1.79
N THR A 8 7.66 -20.15 2.61
CA THR A 8 7.03 -19.55 3.77
C THR A 8 5.77 -18.86 3.27
N GLN A 9 4.61 -19.37 3.67
CA GLN A 9 3.34 -18.76 3.35
C GLN A 9 3.36 -17.35 3.94
N ALA A 10 3.14 -16.33 3.11
CA ALA A 10 3.05 -14.95 3.57
C ALA A 10 1.87 -14.84 4.55
N ALA A 11 2.04 -14.05 5.62
CA ALA A 11 1.00 -13.86 6.63
C ALA A 11 -0.29 -13.35 5.97
N THR A 12 -1.42 -13.91 6.37
CA THR A 12 -2.74 -13.58 5.81
C THR A 12 -3.41 -12.54 6.68
N VAL A 13 -4.05 -11.53 6.08
CA VAL A 13 -4.87 -10.55 6.81
C VAL A 13 -6.09 -11.27 7.38
N ILE A 14 -6.26 -11.22 8.71
CA ILE A 14 -7.39 -11.83 9.42
C ILE A 14 -8.39 -10.81 9.95
N ASP A 15 -7.94 -9.58 10.20
CA ASP A 15 -8.79 -8.50 10.67
C ASP A 15 -8.19 -7.14 10.25
N TYR A 16 -9.05 -6.12 10.18
CA TYR A 16 -8.63 -4.76 9.92
C TYR A 16 -9.61 -3.74 10.50
N GLN A 17 -9.09 -2.57 10.85
CA GLN A 17 -9.90 -1.41 11.23
C GLN A 17 -9.56 -0.21 10.35
N LEU A 18 -10.55 0.28 9.61
CA LEU A 18 -10.43 1.49 8.79
C LEU A 18 -10.89 2.72 9.55
N GLN A 19 -10.10 3.79 9.50
CA GLN A 19 -10.47 5.08 10.03
C GLN A 19 -9.91 6.21 9.16
N ARG A 20 -10.79 7.09 8.68
CA ARG A 20 -10.37 8.32 7.99
C ARG A 20 -10.12 9.43 9.00
N TRP A 21 -8.99 10.14 8.86
CA TRP A 21 -8.63 11.24 9.76
C TRP A 21 -9.23 12.57 9.27
N ASN A 22 -10.55 12.73 9.46
CA ASN A 22 -11.31 13.85 8.91
C ASN A 22 -11.33 15.09 9.81
N THR A 23 -11.21 14.92 11.13
CA THR A 23 -11.41 15.97 12.13
C THR A 23 -10.40 15.83 13.27
N GLY A 24 -10.25 16.91 14.05
CA GLY A 24 -9.30 16.99 15.16
C GLY A 24 -7.99 17.71 14.79
N ALA A 25 -7.11 17.90 15.77
CA ALA A 25 -5.78 18.46 15.54
C ALA A 25 -4.98 17.53 14.62
N GLY A 26 -4.22 18.09 13.67
CA GLY A 26 -3.37 17.33 12.74
C GLY A 26 -4.09 16.54 11.64
N ALA A 27 -5.43 16.61 11.55
CA ALA A 27 -6.21 15.87 10.56
C ALA A 27 -5.78 16.14 9.11
N ASP A 28 -5.58 15.07 8.35
CA ASP A 28 -5.00 15.12 7.00
C ASP A 28 -5.89 14.53 5.89
N GLN A 29 -7.13 14.16 6.24
CA GLN A 29 -8.15 13.57 5.33
C GLN A 29 -7.77 12.20 4.74
N ARG A 30 -6.63 11.62 5.14
CA ARG A 30 -6.19 10.33 4.63
C ARG A 30 -6.91 9.19 5.33
N LEU A 31 -6.96 8.06 4.64
CA LEU A 31 -7.53 6.83 5.17
C LEU A 31 -6.42 5.99 5.79
N TYR A 32 -6.60 5.60 7.04
CA TYR A 32 -5.70 4.72 7.77
C TYR A 32 -6.38 3.36 7.97
N ALA A 33 -5.59 2.29 7.91
CA ALA A 33 -5.98 0.96 8.34
C ALA A 33 -5.03 0.47 9.41
N LEU A 34 -5.56 -0.04 10.51
CA LEU A 34 -4.87 -1.06 11.28
C LEU A 34 -5.11 -2.39 10.56
N ILE A 35 -4.04 -3.09 10.19
CA ILE A 35 -4.09 -4.43 9.61
C ILE A 35 -3.56 -5.42 10.64
N ILE A 36 -4.25 -6.54 10.83
CA ILE A 36 -3.87 -7.64 11.72
C ILE A 36 -3.76 -8.94 10.89
N VAL A 37 -2.66 -9.67 11.06
CA VAL A 37 -2.36 -10.90 10.33
C VAL A 37 -2.36 -12.15 11.22
N ASP A 38 -2.52 -13.33 10.62
CA ASP A 38 -2.58 -14.64 11.29
C ASP A 38 -1.28 -15.05 12.01
N GLU A 39 -0.13 -14.67 11.49
CA GLU A 39 1.19 -15.00 12.04
C GLU A 39 2.07 -13.74 12.15
N PRO A 40 3.03 -13.69 13.11
CA PRO A 40 3.94 -12.55 13.21
C PRO A 40 4.72 -12.32 11.92
N TRP A 41 4.78 -11.05 11.51
CA TRP A 41 5.49 -10.63 10.30
C TRP A 41 6.53 -9.55 10.60
N THR A 42 7.51 -9.49 9.72
CA THR A 42 8.55 -8.47 9.75
C THR A 42 8.03 -7.11 9.34
N TRP A 43 8.74 -6.06 9.75
CA TRP A 43 8.51 -4.72 9.23
C TRP A 43 8.63 -4.66 7.69
N ARG A 44 9.52 -5.47 7.10
CA ARG A 44 9.70 -5.52 5.65
C ARG A 44 8.49 -6.12 4.95
N GLU A 45 7.97 -7.24 5.45
CA GLU A 45 6.73 -7.84 4.93
C GLU A 45 5.55 -6.88 5.08
N ALA A 46 5.40 -6.21 6.23
CA ALA A 46 4.38 -5.20 6.43
C ALA A 46 4.50 -4.03 5.43
N ARG A 47 5.72 -3.55 5.16
CA ARG A 47 5.99 -2.49 4.18
C ARG A 47 5.72 -2.96 2.74
N ASP A 48 6.14 -4.17 2.40
CA ASP A 48 5.96 -4.73 1.06
C ASP A 48 4.47 -4.98 0.80
N THR A 49 3.72 -5.39 1.83
CA THR A 49 2.25 -5.51 1.80
C THR A 49 1.59 -4.15 1.63
N ALA A 50 2.00 -3.14 2.40
CA ALA A 50 1.51 -1.77 2.23
C ALA A 50 1.74 -1.28 0.79
N THR A 51 2.92 -1.54 0.22
CA THR A 51 3.24 -1.16 -1.16
C THR A 51 2.36 -1.90 -2.17
N LEU A 52 2.13 -3.20 -1.97
CA LEU A 52 1.26 -4.02 -2.81
C LEU A 52 -0.15 -3.44 -2.91
N ILE A 53 -0.71 -2.98 -1.78
CA ILE A 53 -2.06 -2.40 -1.73
C ILE A 53 -2.10 -0.89 -1.99
N SER A 54 -1.06 -0.32 -2.61
CA SER A 54 -0.93 1.12 -2.89
C SER A 54 -1.04 2.03 -1.65
N ALA A 55 -0.67 1.50 -0.48
CA ALA A 55 -0.55 2.20 0.78
C ALA A 55 0.92 2.46 1.14
N GLN A 56 1.13 3.11 2.28
CA GLN A 56 2.42 3.21 2.93
C GLN A 56 2.25 2.89 4.42
N LEU A 57 3.31 2.44 5.09
CA LEU A 57 3.29 2.39 6.55
C LEU A 57 3.15 3.81 7.14
N ALA A 58 2.30 3.95 8.16
CA ALA A 58 1.94 5.23 8.74
C ALA A 58 3.14 5.98 9.32
N THR A 59 3.14 7.30 9.16
CA THR A 59 4.15 8.19 9.74
C THR A 59 3.56 8.94 10.92
N THR A 60 4.24 8.92 12.06
CA THR A 60 3.85 9.66 13.26
C THR A 60 4.83 10.82 13.50
N SER A 61 4.84 11.83 12.64
CA SER A 61 5.81 12.94 12.70
C SER A 61 5.45 14.04 13.70
N SER A 62 4.29 13.97 14.35
CA SER A 62 3.80 14.93 15.34
C SER A 62 3.01 14.25 16.45
N ASN A 63 2.82 14.93 17.59
CA ASN A 63 1.97 14.45 18.68
C ASN A 63 0.56 14.07 18.21
N ASP A 64 -0.02 14.85 17.28
CA ASP A 64 -1.36 14.59 16.76
C ASP A 64 -1.41 13.29 15.93
N SER A 65 -0.45 13.09 15.03
CA SER A 65 -0.37 11.87 14.20
C SER A 65 -0.08 10.63 15.02
N LEU A 66 0.71 10.78 16.08
CA LEU A 66 0.97 9.72 17.04
C LEU A 66 -0.29 9.36 17.84
N ALA A 67 -0.99 10.37 18.37
CA ALA A 67 -2.23 10.19 19.12
C ALA A 67 -3.29 9.49 18.26
N PHE A 68 -3.44 9.88 16.99
CA PHE A 68 -4.37 9.23 16.07
C PHE A 68 -4.02 7.74 15.85
N CYS A 69 -2.75 7.43 15.62
CA CYS A 69 -2.29 6.05 15.44
C CYS A 69 -2.45 5.21 16.73
N ILE A 70 -2.24 5.81 17.91
CA ILE A 70 -2.47 5.17 19.21
C ILE A 70 -3.94 4.79 19.37
N GLU A 71 -4.85 5.73 19.13
CA GLU A 71 -6.29 5.48 19.28
C GLU A 71 -6.79 4.43 18.28
N LEU A 72 -6.29 4.46 17.04
CA LEU A 72 -6.55 3.41 16.06
C LEU A 72 -6.04 2.04 16.50
N SER A 73 -4.97 1.99 17.30
CA SER A 73 -4.36 0.74 17.78
C SER A 73 -4.94 0.21 19.08
N ARG A 74 -6.01 0.82 19.61
CA ARG A 74 -6.76 0.27 20.76
C ARG A 74 -7.66 -0.91 20.39
N THR A 75 -7.68 -1.31 19.12
CA THR A 75 -8.34 -2.51 18.64
C THR A 75 -7.77 -3.75 19.34
N PRO A 76 -8.61 -4.72 19.73
CA PRO A 76 -8.13 -6.01 20.21
C PRO A 76 -7.12 -6.64 19.24
N ASP A 77 -6.13 -7.35 19.78
CA ASP A 77 -5.06 -8.03 19.03
C ASP A 77 -4.10 -7.13 18.22
N ALA A 78 -4.25 -5.79 18.31
CA ALA A 78 -3.31 -4.85 17.72
C ALA A 78 -1.92 -4.91 18.36
N PHE A 79 -1.82 -5.38 19.61
CA PHE A 79 -0.58 -5.49 20.37
C PHE A 79 -0.33 -6.95 20.76
N GLN A 80 0.87 -7.45 20.49
CA GLN A 80 1.34 -8.73 21.01
C GLN A 80 2.78 -8.56 21.46
N CYS A 81 3.00 -8.20 22.74
CA CYS A 81 4.27 -7.68 23.29
C CYS A 81 4.70 -6.29 22.79
N ALA A 82 4.40 -5.95 21.54
CA ALA A 82 4.46 -4.60 20.97
C ALA A 82 3.66 -4.58 19.67
N GLY A 83 3.71 -3.46 18.95
CA GLY A 83 3.00 -3.27 17.69
C GLY A 83 2.06 -2.09 17.79
N PRO A 84 1.39 -1.69 16.71
CA PRO A 84 1.64 -2.11 15.34
C PRO A 84 2.95 -1.55 14.77
N TRP A 85 3.42 -2.15 13.68
CA TRP A 85 4.49 -1.57 12.86
C TRP A 85 4.06 -0.23 12.25
N ILE A 86 4.97 0.75 12.26
CA ILE A 86 4.81 2.05 11.59
C ILE A 86 6.00 2.34 10.68
N GLY A 87 5.92 3.38 9.86
CA GLY A 87 6.84 3.64 8.74
C GLY A 87 8.25 4.10 9.11
N GLY A 88 8.61 4.09 10.39
CA GLY A 88 9.92 4.54 10.85
C GLY A 88 10.96 3.44 10.67
N TYR A 89 12.10 3.77 10.06
CA TYR A 89 13.20 2.82 9.87
C TYR A 89 14.56 3.50 9.81
N ARG A 90 15.61 2.69 9.94
CA ARG A 90 17.00 3.08 9.75
C ARG A 90 17.84 1.90 9.30
N PHE A 91 18.95 2.20 8.63
CA PHE A 91 20.03 1.23 8.42
C PHE A 91 21.10 1.40 9.49
N ALA A 92 21.93 0.37 9.68
CA ALA A 92 23.08 0.41 10.56
C ALA A 92 23.96 1.64 10.27
N GLY A 93 24.23 2.44 11.31
CA GLY A 93 25.02 3.68 11.20
C GLY A 93 24.36 4.85 10.45
N GLN A 94 23.11 4.72 9.99
CA GLN A 94 22.38 5.79 9.29
C GLN A 94 21.32 6.43 10.20
N PRO A 95 20.91 7.69 9.94
CA PRO A 95 19.85 8.33 10.70
C PRO A 95 18.49 7.65 10.48
N TRP A 96 17.60 7.83 11.46
CA TRP A 96 16.19 7.45 11.35
C TRP A 96 15.47 8.28 10.29
N ARG A 97 14.50 7.65 9.63
CA ARG A 97 13.67 8.26 8.58
C ARG A 97 12.31 7.59 8.50
N TRP A 98 11.36 8.29 7.91
CA TRP A 98 10.03 7.79 7.60
C TRP A 98 9.95 7.28 6.16
N THR A 99 9.16 6.24 5.91
CA THR A 99 8.81 5.77 4.55
C THR A 99 8.12 6.83 3.71
N SER A 100 7.42 7.77 4.35
CA SER A 100 6.77 8.91 3.68
C SER A 100 7.74 9.98 3.19
N GLY A 101 9.00 9.97 3.65
CA GLY A 101 9.99 11.00 3.35
C GLY A 101 9.89 12.28 4.19
N VAL A 102 8.91 12.38 5.10
CA VAL A 102 8.83 13.49 6.07
C VAL A 102 10.07 13.49 6.99
N GLU A 103 10.49 14.67 7.43
CA GLU A 103 11.62 14.84 8.35
C GLU A 103 11.39 14.03 9.65
N PHE A 104 12.45 13.34 10.10
CA PHE A 104 12.39 12.55 11.32
C PHE A 104 12.76 13.38 12.55
N VAL A 105 11.82 13.54 13.48
CA VAL A 105 12.04 14.21 14.77
C VAL A 105 11.93 13.17 15.90
N PRO A 106 12.99 12.92 16.69
CA PRO A 106 13.03 11.86 17.70
C PRO A 106 12.32 12.24 19.02
N PHE A 107 11.03 12.57 18.99
CA PHE A 107 10.32 13.13 20.16
C PHE A 107 9.62 12.10 21.05
N ALA A 108 9.23 10.94 20.53
CA ALA A 108 8.35 9.99 21.23
C ALA A 108 9.00 8.64 21.56
N TRP A 109 10.33 8.56 21.63
CA TRP A 109 10.98 7.32 22.07
C TRP A 109 10.60 6.95 23.51
N SER A 110 10.33 5.67 23.74
CA SER A 110 10.18 5.12 25.08
C SER A 110 11.45 5.35 25.91
N PRO A 111 11.36 5.49 27.26
CA PRO A 111 12.54 5.71 28.09
C PRO A 111 13.67 4.68 27.84
N GLY A 112 14.88 5.17 27.57
CA GLY A 112 16.04 4.32 27.28
C GLY A 112 16.10 3.77 25.86
N ARG A 113 15.17 4.15 24.98
CA ARG A 113 15.20 3.88 23.54
C ARG A 113 15.74 5.08 22.77
N PRO A 114 16.28 4.89 21.56
CA PRO A 114 16.51 3.60 20.89
C PRO A 114 17.75 2.88 21.45
N ILE A 115 17.66 1.56 21.69
CA ILE A 115 18.75 0.76 22.32
C ILE A 115 19.28 -0.36 21.42
N GLN A 116 18.41 -0.99 20.63
CA GLN A 116 18.74 -2.16 19.81
C GLN A 116 19.42 -1.74 18.50
N SER A 117 19.14 -0.52 18.07
CA SER A 117 19.45 -0.09 16.72
C SER A 117 20.86 0.46 16.56
N SER A 118 21.64 0.80 17.59
CA SER A 118 22.96 1.46 17.46
C SER A 118 23.95 0.83 16.46
N PHE A 119 23.81 -0.47 16.16
CA PHE A 119 24.69 -1.21 15.26
C PHE A 119 23.98 -2.01 14.15
N LEU A 120 22.64 -2.07 14.16
CA LEU A 120 21.85 -2.92 13.26
C LEU A 120 20.75 -2.12 12.56
N ASP A 121 20.24 -2.69 11.48
CA ASP A 121 19.03 -2.18 10.85
C ASP A 121 17.84 -2.36 11.80
N ALA A 122 16.99 -1.34 11.88
CA ALA A 122 15.86 -1.33 12.79
C ALA A 122 14.67 -0.57 12.22
N ALA A 123 13.50 -0.90 12.75
CA ALA A 123 12.24 -0.26 12.45
C ALA A 123 11.53 0.20 13.74
N ILE A 124 10.48 0.98 13.57
CA ILE A 124 9.65 1.49 14.66
C ILE A 124 8.32 0.75 14.70
N CYS A 125 7.95 0.30 15.90
CA CYS A 125 6.58 -0.04 16.25
C CYS A 125 6.12 0.82 17.43
N LEU A 126 4.80 0.89 17.63
CA LEU A 126 4.26 1.52 18.83
C LEU A 126 4.62 0.68 20.07
N GLY A 127 4.95 1.38 21.15
CA GLY A 127 5.30 0.79 22.43
C GLY A 127 4.08 0.41 23.26
N GLY A 128 4.25 -0.56 24.14
CA GLY A 128 3.24 -1.02 25.08
C GLY A 128 3.06 -2.55 25.10
N VAL A 129 2.50 -3.05 26.19
CA VAL A 129 2.19 -4.48 26.38
C VAL A 129 0.67 -4.60 26.35
N ASP A 130 0.15 -5.28 25.33
CA ASP A 130 -1.29 -5.49 25.05
C ASP A 130 -2.10 -4.21 24.77
N GLU A 131 -1.58 -3.03 25.12
CA GLU A 131 -2.15 -1.71 24.83
C GLU A 131 -1.05 -0.67 24.54
N PRO A 132 -1.34 0.39 23.76
CA PRO A 132 -0.39 1.45 23.45
C PRO A 132 0.01 2.27 24.70
N ASP A 133 1.32 2.46 24.91
CA ASP A 133 1.88 3.26 26.02
C ASP A 133 2.15 4.73 25.67
N GLY A 134 1.90 5.12 24.42
CA GLY A 134 2.12 6.48 23.93
C GLY A 134 3.50 6.73 23.32
N THR A 135 4.33 5.71 23.18
CA THR A 135 5.73 5.85 22.75
C THR A 135 6.08 5.00 21.54
N TRP A 136 7.29 5.21 21.01
CA TRP A 136 7.94 4.39 20.01
C TRP A 136 8.96 3.48 20.65
N ILE A 137 9.06 2.25 20.14
CA ILE A 137 10.20 1.38 20.42
C ILE A 137 10.91 1.03 19.12
N ASP A 138 12.24 0.86 19.22
CA ASP A 138 13.01 0.31 18.12
C ASP A 138 13.00 -1.21 18.22
N ALA A 139 12.80 -1.86 17.07
CA ALA A 139 12.82 -3.29 16.93
C ALA A 139 13.65 -3.70 15.72
N LEU A 140 14.36 -4.83 15.82
CA LEU A 140 15.11 -5.39 14.71
C LEU A 140 14.17 -5.81 13.57
N LEU A 141 14.69 -5.78 12.33
CA LEU A 141 13.88 -5.97 11.12
C LEU A 141 13.32 -7.38 10.91
N GLY A 142 13.79 -8.40 11.66
CA GLY A 142 13.40 -9.81 11.51
C GLY A 142 12.57 -10.32 12.69
N PRO A 143 11.71 -11.34 12.49
CA PRO A 143 10.83 -11.84 13.55
C PRO A 143 11.60 -12.63 14.62
N ASP A 144 12.80 -13.10 14.28
CA ASP A 144 13.62 -14.00 15.10
C ASP A 144 14.51 -13.29 16.14
N VAL A 145 14.56 -11.95 16.12
CA VAL A 145 15.45 -11.15 16.97
C VAL A 145 14.86 -9.81 17.43
N GLY A 146 13.62 -9.49 17.08
CA GLY A 146 12.97 -8.20 17.32
C GLY A 146 11.70 -8.25 18.17
N ALA A 147 10.91 -7.19 18.10
CA ALA A 147 9.54 -7.20 18.60
C ALA A 147 8.69 -8.08 17.69
N VAL A 148 8.00 -9.04 18.29
CA VAL A 148 6.98 -9.82 17.59
C VAL A 148 5.78 -8.88 17.42
N SER A 149 5.36 -8.64 16.18
CA SER A 149 4.16 -7.86 15.90
C SER A 149 3.39 -8.56 14.79
N ARG A 150 2.07 -8.65 14.97
CA ARG A 150 1.12 -9.19 13.99
C ARG A 150 0.30 -8.09 13.33
N SER A 151 0.67 -6.85 13.57
CA SER A 151 -0.12 -5.71 13.12
C SER A 151 0.76 -4.62 12.52
N ALA A 152 0.16 -3.83 11.63
CA ALA A 152 0.77 -2.64 11.05
C ALA A 152 -0.29 -1.57 10.82
N ILE A 153 0.10 -0.30 10.92
CA ILE A 153 -0.77 0.80 10.49
C ILE A 153 -0.34 1.22 9.09
N MET A 154 -1.29 1.18 8.16
CA MET A 154 -1.12 1.58 6.77
C MET A 154 -1.95 2.83 6.49
N VAL A 155 -1.50 3.66 5.56
CA VAL A 155 -2.17 4.89 5.15
C VAL A 155 -2.20 5.02 3.64
N TRP A 156 -3.35 5.42 3.10
CA TRP A 156 -3.53 5.77 1.70
C TRP A 156 -3.63 7.28 1.54
N ASN A 157 -2.79 7.83 0.67
CA ASN A 157 -2.93 9.24 0.25
C ASN A 157 -4.16 9.41 -0.65
N LYS A 158 -4.44 8.43 -1.50
CA LYS A 158 -5.61 8.37 -2.38
C LYS A 158 -6.09 6.92 -2.46
N PRO A 159 -7.05 6.50 -1.61
CA PRO A 159 -7.59 5.15 -1.72
C PRO A 159 -8.37 5.01 -3.04
N LEU A 160 -8.14 3.91 -3.74
CA LEU A 160 -9.01 3.48 -4.84
C LEU A 160 -10.18 2.73 -4.23
N ASP A 161 -11.41 3.20 -4.46
CA ASP A 161 -12.66 2.62 -3.95
C ASP A 161 -13.71 2.83 -5.03
N CYS A 162 -13.74 1.91 -6.00
CA CYS A 162 -14.59 2.04 -7.19
C CYS A 162 -16.07 1.76 -6.87
N ASN A 163 -16.31 0.88 -5.89
CA ASN A 163 -17.63 0.37 -5.54
C ASN A 163 -18.28 1.22 -4.42
N THR A 164 -17.54 2.20 -3.90
CA THR A 164 -17.95 3.21 -2.91
C THR A 164 -18.32 2.63 -1.54
N ASN A 165 -17.72 1.50 -1.16
CA ASN A 165 -17.98 0.83 0.12
C ASN A 165 -17.10 1.34 1.28
N ASN A 166 -16.23 2.33 1.03
CA ASN A 166 -15.22 2.88 1.95
C ASN A 166 -14.07 1.94 2.33
N ILE A 167 -13.91 0.82 1.63
CA ILE A 167 -12.77 -0.09 1.73
C ILE A 167 -11.92 0.13 0.48
N PRO A 168 -10.59 0.28 0.59
CA PRO A 168 -9.75 0.36 -0.59
C PRO A 168 -9.80 -0.94 -1.39
N ASP A 169 -10.03 -0.86 -2.71
CA ASP A 169 -10.11 -2.03 -3.60
C ASP A 169 -8.88 -2.95 -3.47
N PRO A 170 -7.63 -2.44 -3.40
CA PRO A 170 -6.47 -3.31 -3.21
C PRO A 170 -6.45 -4.04 -1.85
N LEU A 171 -7.10 -3.50 -0.82
CA LEU A 171 -7.27 -4.20 0.46
C LEU A 171 -8.31 -5.33 0.32
N GLU A 172 -9.40 -5.11 -0.41
CA GLU A 172 -10.38 -6.18 -0.69
C GLU A 172 -9.75 -7.33 -1.48
N ILE A 173 -8.94 -7.02 -2.50
CA ILE A 173 -8.21 -8.01 -3.30
C ILE A 173 -7.20 -8.78 -2.43
N LEU A 174 -6.49 -8.08 -1.54
CA LEU A 174 -5.56 -8.72 -0.60
C LEU A 174 -6.28 -9.74 0.30
N MET A 175 -7.50 -9.43 0.73
CA MET A 175 -8.31 -10.33 1.58
C MET A 175 -8.99 -11.45 0.81
N ASN A 176 -9.40 -11.18 -0.43
CA ASN A 176 -10.03 -12.14 -1.30
C ASN A 176 -9.53 -11.98 -2.75
N PRO A 177 -8.46 -12.70 -3.13
CA PRO A 177 -7.90 -12.62 -4.48
C PRO A 177 -8.86 -13.03 -5.59
N LEU A 178 -9.97 -13.70 -5.27
CA LEU A 178 -11.00 -14.05 -6.27
C LEU A 178 -11.81 -12.84 -6.75
N LEU A 179 -11.66 -11.69 -6.11
CA LEU A 179 -12.29 -10.43 -6.54
C LEU A 179 -11.61 -9.80 -7.75
N ASP A 180 -10.38 -10.21 -8.05
CA ASP A 180 -9.57 -9.77 -9.20
C ASP A 180 -9.35 -10.98 -10.12
N GLY A 181 -10.40 -11.36 -10.87
CA GLY A 181 -10.41 -12.59 -11.65
C GLY A 181 -9.50 -12.54 -12.87
N ASN A 182 -9.24 -11.33 -13.40
CA ASN A 182 -8.37 -11.09 -14.56
C ASN A 182 -6.93 -10.73 -14.16
N GLY A 183 -6.65 -10.44 -12.88
CA GLY A 183 -5.32 -10.13 -12.36
C GLY A 183 -4.83 -8.73 -12.71
N ASP A 184 -5.74 -7.78 -12.92
CA ASP A 184 -5.43 -6.40 -13.31
C ASP A 184 -5.21 -5.45 -12.10
N GLY A 185 -5.38 -5.97 -10.87
CA GLY A 185 -5.23 -5.21 -9.64
C GLY A 185 -6.45 -4.37 -9.27
N ARG A 186 -7.60 -4.61 -9.90
CA ARG A 186 -8.91 -4.02 -9.58
C ARG A 186 -9.93 -5.11 -9.30
N ILE A 187 -11.01 -4.74 -8.62
CA ILE A 187 -12.11 -5.68 -8.38
C ILE A 187 -12.96 -5.78 -9.66
N ASP A 188 -13.36 -6.98 -10.06
CA ASP A 188 -14.16 -7.25 -11.27
C ASP A 188 -15.51 -6.51 -11.30
N ILE A 189 -16.04 -6.10 -10.14
CA ILE A 189 -17.29 -5.31 -10.04
C ILE A 189 -17.08 -3.84 -10.42
N CYS A 190 -15.85 -3.36 -10.41
CA CYS A 190 -15.52 -2.00 -10.81
C CYS A 190 -15.84 -1.81 -12.30
N PRO A 191 -16.39 -0.66 -12.70
CA PRO A 191 -16.33 -0.30 -14.10
C PRO A 191 -14.86 -0.24 -14.54
N PRO A 192 -14.54 -0.64 -15.78
CA PRO A 192 -13.19 -0.50 -16.30
C PRO A 192 -12.76 0.97 -16.23
N PRO A 193 -11.46 1.25 -16.11
CA PRO A 193 -10.94 2.61 -16.12
C PRO A 193 -11.51 3.40 -17.32
N PRO A 194 -11.68 4.72 -17.19
CA PRO A 194 -11.95 5.53 -18.38
C PRO A 194 -10.87 5.26 -19.42
N PRO A 195 -11.23 5.23 -20.72
CA PRO A 195 -10.28 4.87 -21.76
C PRO A 195 -9.04 5.76 -21.74
N ILE A 196 -7.86 5.19 -21.98
CA ILE A 196 -6.65 6.00 -22.22
C ILE A 196 -6.88 6.89 -23.44
N ASN A 197 -6.22 8.04 -23.45
CA ASN A 197 -6.03 8.80 -24.67
C ASN A 197 -5.54 7.88 -25.82
N PRO A 198 -6.28 7.76 -26.93
CA PRO A 198 -5.90 6.90 -28.05
C PRO A 198 -4.64 7.33 -28.82
N ASP A 199 -4.01 8.43 -28.45
CA ASP A 199 -2.65 8.82 -28.86
C ASP A 199 -1.63 7.95 -28.12
N LEU A 200 -1.35 6.77 -28.69
CA LEU A 200 -0.53 5.73 -28.11
C LEU A 200 0.98 6.02 -28.24
N ASN A 201 1.37 6.86 -29.22
CA ASN A 201 2.77 7.26 -29.40
C ASN A 201 3.12 8.61 -28.75
N GLY A 202 2.12 9.36 -28.28
CA GLY A 202 2.26 10.66 -27.62
C GLY A 202 2.66 11.79 -28.58
N ASP A 203 2.38 11.66 -29.88
CA ASP A 203 2.75 12.65 -30.90
C ASP A 203 1.73 13.79 -31.02
N GLY A 204 0.65 13.72 -30.26
CA GLY A 204 -0.43 14.70 -30.22
C GLY A 204 -1.48 14.48 -31.31
N PHE A 205 -1.47 13.38 -32.06
CA PHE A 205 -2.46 13.09 -33.11
C PHE A 205 -2.86 11.62 -33.13
N VAL A 206 -4.14 11.32 -32.98
CA VAL A 206 -4.65 9.95 -33.15
C VAL A 206 -4.72 9.60 -34.64
N ASN A 207 -3.78 8.78 -35.12
CA ASN A 207 -3.62 8.48 -36.54
C ASN A 207 -3.12 7.05 -36.82
N GLY A 208 -2.63 6.82 -38.05
CA GLY A 208 -2.11 5.51 -38.48
C GLY A 208 -0.93 5.01 -37.65
N ALA A 209 -0.17 5.90 -37.02
CA ALA A 209 0.90 5.53 -36.09
C ALA A 209 0.35 4.85 -34.84
N ASP A 210 -0.72 5.39 -34.24
CA ASP A 210 -1.39 4.79 -33.07
C ASP A 210 -2.08 3.49 -33.44
N LEU A 211 -2.77 3.45 -34.59
CA LEU A 211 -3.36 2.21 -35.10
C LEU A 211 -2.30 1.13 -35.28
N THR A 212 -1.09 1.49 -35.71
CA THR A 212 0.00 0.53 -35.85
C THR A 212 0.41 -0.03 -34.48
N ILE A 213 0.48 0.81 -33.44
CA ILE A 213 0.77 0.35 -32.07
C ILE A 213 -0.32 -0.59 -31.57
N LEU A 214 -1.60 -0.23 -31.74
CA LEU A 214 -2.71 -1.09 -31.35
C LEU A 214 -2.67 -2.44 -32.07
N LEU A 215 -2.50 -2.44 -33.40
CA LEU A 215 -2.48 -3.67 -34.20
C LEU A 215 -1.27 -4.57 -33.90
N ILE A 216 -0.13 -4.01 -33.53
CA ILE A 216 1.05 -4.80 -33.09
C ILE A 216 0.72 -5.58 -31.81
N ASN A 217 -0.14 -5.04 -30.94
CA ASN A 217 -0.53 -5.65 -29.68
C ASN A 217 -1.88 -6.38 -29.75
N TYR A 218 -2.53 -6.43 -30.90
CA TYR A 218 -3.87 -7.02 -31.05
C TYR A 218 -3.90 -8.48 -30.59
N ASN A 219 -4.94 -8.82 -29.81
CA ASN A 219 -5.09 -10.10 -29.11
C ASN A 219 -3.96 -10.38 -28.09
N GLY A 220 -3.22 -9.36 -27.68
CA GLY A 220 -2.23 -9.38 -26.62
C GLY A 220 -2.83 -8.97 -25.27
N PHE A 221 -2.02 -9.12 -24.23
CA PHE A 221 -2.33 -8.68 -22.86
C PHE A 221 -1.38 -7.55 -22.46
N GLY A 222 -1.87 -6.59 -21.70
CA GLY A 222 -1.10 -5.46 -21.17
C GLY A 222 -1.47 -4.11 -21.77
N PRO A 223 -0.96 -3.01 -21.20
CA PRO A 223 -1.49 -1.65 -21.42
C PRO A 223 -1.19 -1.07 -22.81
N ALA A 224 -0.33 -1.72 -23.59
CA ALA A 224 0.04 -1.24 -24.91
C ALA A 224 -1.08 -1.57 -25.91
N GLY A 225 -1.94 -0.60 -26.21
CA GLY A 225 -3.05 -0.75 -27.14
C GLY A 225 -4.37 -1.18 -26.50
N ASP A 226 -4.36 -1.59 -25.22
CA ASP A 226 -5.54 -1.76 -24.38
C ASP A 226 -6.02 -0.38 -23.93
N ILE A 227 -6.81 0.26 -24.79
CA ILE A 227 -7.31 1.62 -24.61
C ILE A 227 -8.42 1.63 -23.56
N ASN A 228 -9.26 0.60 -23.49
CA ASN A 228 -10.38 0.55 -22.55
C ASN A 228 -10.00 -0.05 -21.18
N HIS A 229 -8.76 -0.56 -21.04
CA HIS A 229 -8.23 -1.21 -19.85
C HIS A 229 -9.07 -2.42 -19.38
N ASP A 230 -9.56 -3.24 -20.31
CA ASP A 230 -10.23 -4.50 -19.98
C ASP A 230 -9.27 -5.70 -19.90
N GLY A 231 -7.98 -5.46 -20.15
CA GLY A 231 -6.90 -6.43 -20.07
C GLY A 231 -6.60 -7.14 -21.39
N VAL A 232 -7.38 -6.91 -22.45
CA VAL A 232 -7.21 -7.54 -23.76
C VAL A 232 -7.27 -6.50 -24.87
N VAL A 233 -6.26 -6.47 -25.75
CA VAL A 233 -6.30 -5.59 -26.92
C VAL A 233 -7.20 -6.19 -28.00
N ASP A 234 -8.40 -5.64 -28.20
CA ASP A 234 -9.38 -6.19 -29.14
C ASP A 234 -10.14 -5.13 -29.98
N GLY A 235 -11.29 -5.53 -30.53
CA GLY A 235 -12.11 -4.68 -31.37
C GLY A 235 -12.74 -3.49 -30.63
N LEU A 236 -12.89 -3.55 -29.31
CA LEU A 236 -13.34 -2.45 -28.48
C LEU A 236 -12.27 -1.36 -28.41
N ASP A 237 -10.99 -1.70 -28.23
CA ASP A 237 -9.90 -0.73 -28.28
C ASP A 237 -9.79 -0.06 -29.64
N LEU A 238 -9.91 -0.86 -30.71
CA LEU A 238 -9.94 -0.32 -32.07
C LEU A 238 -11.11 0.66 -32.25
N THR A 239 -12.25 0.38 -31.64
CA THR A 239 -13.41 1.28 -31.67
C THR A 239 -13.11 2.60 -30.96
N TYR A 240 -12.46 2.56 -29.80
CA TYR A 240 -12.04 3.78 -29.09
C TYR A 240 -11.03 4.59 -29.93
N LEU A 241 -10.03 3.93 -30.52
CA LEU A 241 -9.04 4.59 -31.37
C LEU A 241 -9.68 5.27 -32.58
N LEU A 242 -10.53 4.55 -33.31
CA LEU A 242 -11.20 5.08 -34.49
C LEU A 242 -12.22 6.18 -34.15
N SER A 243 -12.81 6.15 -32.96
CA SER A 243 -13.73 7.21 -32.50
C SER A 243 -13.03 8.56 -32.31
N SER A 244 -11.73 8.54 -32.02
CA SER A 244 -10.88 9.72 -31.86
C SER A 244 -10.01 10.00 -33.09
N TRP A 245 -10.28 9.37 -34.25
CA TRP A 245 -9.42 9.49 -35.41
C TRP A 245 -9.28 10.94 -35.90
N GLY A 246 -8.04 11.40 -36.06
CA GLY A 246 -7.72 12.75 -36.53
C GLY A 246 -7.94 13.85 -35.49
N THR A 247 -8.26 13.52 -34.24
CA THR A 247 -8.25 14.50 -33.15
C THR A 247 -6.82 14.74 -32.67
N THR A 248 -6.55 15.95 -32.17
CA THR A 248 -5.33 16.20 -31.42
C THR A 248 -5.42 15.43 -30.10
N GLY A 249 -4.44 14.57 -29.81
CA GLY A 249 -4.33 13.72 -28.63
C GLY A 249 -4.10 14.48 -27.33
N GLY A 250 -4.77 15.60 -27.11
CA GLY A 250 -4.77 16.34 -25.87
C GLY A 250 -6.20 16.69 -25.49
N ASP A 251 -6.58 16.36 -24.25
CA ASP A 251 -7.75 16.97 -23.61
C ASP A 251 -7.63 18.51 -23.69
N PRO A 252 -8.75 19.24 -23.79
CA PRO A 252 -8.77 20.66 -23.42
C PRO A 252 -8.42 20.89 -21.94
#